data_AF-A0A645HBR6-F1
#
_entry.id   AF-A0A645HBR6-F1
#
_cell.length_a   1.000
_cell.length_b   1.000
_cell.length_c   1.000
_cell.angle_alpha   90.00
_cell.angle_beta   90.00
_cell.angle_gamma   90.00
#
_symmetry.space_group_name_H-M   'P 1'
#
loop_
_entity.id
_entity.type
_entity.pdbx_description
1 polymer ?
#
loop_
_entity_poly.entity_id
_entity_poly.type
_entity_poly.pdbx_seq_one_letter_code
_entity_poly.pdbx_strand_id
1 'polypeptide(L)'
;MEVHAFNESAPWQSTLGFAFDDSAVAAENKALNALRSRYAYGLETGQLSPDVYLDRMLQEMSQAGEERVRAEMQAQFDLWMKEKAP
;
A
#
# COMPACT_ATOMS: atom_id res chain seq x y z
N MET A 1 -9.36 31.50 15.74
CA MET A 1 -8.02 31.05 15.28
C MET A 1 -7.65 29.64 15.77
N GLU A 2 -8.64 28.79 16.12
CA GLU A 2 -8.38 27.44 16.66
C GLU A 2 -8.13 26.40 15.57
N VAL A 3 -8.91 26.45 14.48
CA VAL A 3 -8.73 25.56 13.30
C VAL A 3 -7.38 25.79 12.61
N HIS A 4 -6.87 27.03 12.59
CA HIS A 4 -5.57 27.33 11.98
C HIS A 4 -4.41 26.71 12.76
N ALA A 5 -4.37 26.93 14.08
CA ALA A 5 -3.35 26.34 14.94
C ALA A 5 -3.43 24.80 14.96
N PHE A 6 -4.65 24.24 14.92
CA PHE A 6 -4.86 22.80 14.76
C PHE A 6 -4.24 22.27 13.46
N ASN A 7 -4.45 22.95 12.33
CA ASN A 7 -3.88 22.55 11.04
C ASN A 7 -2.35 22.67 11.01
N GLU A 8 -1.78 23.74 11.56
CA GLU A 8 -0.32 23.94 11.60
C GLU A 8 0.40 22.95 12.52
N SER A 9 -0.30 22.39 13.52
CA SER A 9 0.26 21.38 14.43
C SER A 9 0.35 19.97 13.83
N ALA A 10 -0.16 19.77 12.60
CA ALA A 10 -0.18 18.46 11.96
C ALA A 10 1.25 17.94 11.69
N PRO A 11 1.61 16.74 12.17
CA PRO A 11 2.93 16.18 11.93
C PRO A 11 3.09 15.77 10.47
N TRP A 12 4.23 16.10 9.88
CA TRP A 12 4.62 15.63 8.56
C TRP A 12 5.18 14.21 8.65
N GLN A 13 4.67 13.31 7.83
CA GLN A 13 5.23 11.97 7.68
C GLN A 13 6.52 12.04 6.86
N SER A 14 7.56 11.33 7.28
CA SER A 14 8.84 11.26 6.55
C SER A 14 8.72 10.63 5.17
N THR A 15 7.64 9.87 4.93
CA THR A 15 7.33 9.20 3.66
C THR A 15 6.51 10.07 2.71
N LEU A 16 6.08 11.26 3.14
CA LEU A 16 5.22 12.10 2.32
C LEU A 16 5.96 12.58 1.06
N GLY A 17 5.36 12.32 -0.10
CA GLY A 17 5.92 12.64 -1.42
C GLY A 17 6.64 11.49 -2.11
N PHE A 18 6.75 10.32 -1.47
CA PHE A 18 7.11 9.09 -2.18
C PHE A 18 5.94 8.65 -3.08
N ALA A 19 6.24 8.28 -4.32
CA ALA A 19 5.29 7.72 -5.27
C ALA A 19 5.91 6.48 -5.90
N PHE A 20 5.22 5.35 -5.80
CA PHE A 20 5.67 4.07 -6.35
C PHE A 20 5.52 4.05 -7.87
N ASP A 21 6.59 3.69 -8.58
CA ASP A 21 6.57 3.38 -10.02
C ASP A 21 6.40 1.86 -10.19
N ASP A 22 5.22 1.43 -10.65
CA ASP A 22 4.91 0.02 -10.82
C ASP A 22 5.31 -0.54 -12.19
N SER A 23 5.99 0.23 -13.06
CA SER A 23 6.29 -0.19 -14.43
C SER A 23 7.04 -1.52 -14.52
N ALA A 24 7.97 -1.79 -13.61
CA ALA A 24 8.72 -3.06 -13.52
C ALA A 24 7.87 -4.26 -13.06
N VAL A 25 6.71 -3.99 -12.42
CA VAL A 25 5.82 -4.98 -11.79
C VAL A 25 4.35 -4.82 -12.20
N ALA A 26 4.09 -4.19 -13.34
CA ALA A 26 2.75 -3.74 -13.73
C ALA A 26 1.73 -4.91 -13.85
N ALA A 27 2.19 -6.09 -14.30
CA ALA A 27 1.34 -7.26 -14.43
C ALA A 27 0.87 -7.80 -13.06
N GLU A 28 1.80 -7.95 -12.11
CA GLU A 28 1.54 -8.35 -10.73
C GLU A 28 0.69 -7.30 -10.03
N ASN A 29 1.04 -6.02 -10.15
CA ASN A 29 0.27 -4.95 -9.52
C ASN A 29 -1.18 -4.92 -10.04
N LYS A 30 -1.39 -5.16 -11.34
CA LYS A 30 -2.74 -5.33 -11.90
C LYS A 30 -3.48 -6.53 -11.30
N ALA A 31 -2.82 -7.67 -11.13
CA ALA A 31 -3.42 -8.86 -10.52
C ALA A 31 -3.79 -8.61 -9.04
N LEU A 32 -2.91 -7.96 -8.27
CA LEU A 32 -3.16 -7.58 -6.88
C LEU A 32 -4.32 -6.58 -6.76
N ASN A 33 -4.42 -5.62 -7.67
CA ASN A 33 -5.54 -4.68 -7.69
C ASN A 33 -6.89 -5.37 -7.98
N ALA A 34 -6.90 -6.36 -8.86
CA ALA A 34 -8.08 -7.18 -9.12
C ALA A 34 -8.49 -7.98 -7.87
N LEU A 35 -7.52 -8.57 -7.16
CA LEU A 35 -7.74 -9.26 -5.88
C LEU A 35 -8.31 -8.34 -4.83
N ARG A 36 -7.68 -7.18 -4.61
CA ARG A 36 -8.16 -6.16 -3.68
C ARG A 36 -9.60 -5.75 -3.99
N SER A 37 -9.93 -5.54 -5.26
CA SER A 37 -11.29 -5.17 -5.67
C SER A 37 -12.34 -6.23 -5.35
N ARG A 38 -11.97 -7.52 -5.32
CA ARG A 38 -12.88 -8.62 -4.95
C ARG A 38 -13.14 -8.70 -3.45
N TYR A 39 -12.12 -8.42 -2.63
CA TYR A 39 -12.16 -8.72 -1.20
C TYR A 39 -12.34 -7.48 -0.31
N ALA A 40 -11.74 -6.34 -0.67
CA ALA A 40 -11.58 -5.18 0.20
C ALA A 40 -12.92 -4.64 0.71
N TYR A 41 -13.90 -4.43 -0.18
CA TYR A 41 -15.20 -3.89 0.24
C TYR A 41 -15.87 -4.77 1.31
N GLY A 42 -15.87 -6.08 1.11
CA GLY A 42 -16.49 -7.01 2.05
C GLY A 42 -15.75 -7.08 3.39
N LEU A 43 -14.42 -7.04 3.38
CA LEU A 43 -13.59 -7.03 4.58
C LEU A 43 -13.69 -5.70 5.36
N GLU A 44 -13.63 -4.57 4.64
CA GLU A 44 -13.66 -3.22 5.23
C GLU A 44 -15.03 -2.86 5.82
N THR A 45 -16.11 -3.41 5.26
CA THR A 45 -17.48 -3.17 5.76
C THR A 45 -17.97 -4.23 6.74
N GLY A 46 -17.19 -5.28 6.98
CA GLY A 46 -17.56 -6.39 7.87
C GLY A 46 -18.57 -7.38 7.28
N GLN A 47 -18.83 -7.34 5.97
CA GLN A 47 -19.66 -8.33 5.27
C GLN A 47 -18.96 -9.69 5.14
N LEU A 48 -17.63 -9.70 5.07
CA LEU A 48 -16.79 -10.89 5.05
C LEU A 48 -16.07 -11.04 6.39
N SER A 49 -16.09 -12.24 6.96
CA SER A 49 -15.31 -12.55 8.16
C SER A 49 -13.80 -12.50 7.87
N PRO A 50 -13.01 -11.68 8.58
CA PRO A 50 -11.56 -11.66 8.44
C PRO A 50 -10.92 -13.03 8.72
N ASP A 51 -11.44 -13.80 9.67
CA ASP A 51 -10.92 -15.12 10.06
C ASP A 51 -10.92 -16.16 8.93
N VAL A 52 -11.63 -15.87 7.83
CA VAL A 52 -11.73 -16.76 6.66
C VAL A 52 -11.20 -16.07 5.41
N TYR A 53 -11.66 -14.84 5.16
CA TYR A 53 -11.45 -14.18 3.88
C TYR A 53 -10.16 -13.37 3.82
N LEU A 54 -9.59 -12.96 4.97
CA LEU A 54 -8.29 -12.29 4.98
C LEU A 54 -7.18 -13.27 4.57
N ASP A 55 -7.14 -14.45 5.19
CA ASP A 55 -6.14 -15.47 4.86
C ASP A 55 -6.23 -15.93 3.40
N ARG A 56 -7.46 -16.10 2.88
CA ARG A 56 -7.66 -16.41 1.46
C ARG A 56 -7.13 -15.30 0.54
N MET A 57 -7.43 -14.04 0.84
CA MET A 57 -6.93 -12.90 0.06
C MET A 57 -5.40 -12.88 0.07
N LEU A 58 -4.77 -13.04 1.24
CA LEU A 58 -3.31 -13.04 1.38
C LEU A 58 -2.65 -14.19 0.60
N GLN A 59 -3.23 -15.40 0.63
CA GLN A 59 -2.73 -16.54 -0.16
C GLN A 59 -2.81 -16.26 -1.66
N GLU A 60 -3.93 -15.72 -2.15
CA GLU A 60 -4.06 -15.35 -3.55
C GLU A 60 -3.11 -14.20 -3.95
N MET A 61 -2.87 -13.22 -3.07
CA MET A 61 -1.91 -12.14 -3.32
C MET A 61 -0.47 -12.63 -3.37
N SER A 62 -0.09 -13.55 -2.47
CA SER A 62 1.22 -14.22 -2.50
C SER A 62 1.43 -14.94 -3.84
N GLN A 63 0.45 -15.71 -4.32
CA GLN A 63 0.51 -16.39 -5.62
C GLN A 63 0.54 -15.43 -6.81
N ALA A 64 -0.07 -14.25 -6.67
CA ALA A 64 -0.07 -13.21 -7.69
C ALA A 64 1.23 -12.36 -7.73
N GLY A 65 2.20 -12.66 -6.88
CA GLY A 65 3.51 -12.01 -6.89
C GLY A 65 3.62 -10.79 -5.99
N GLU A 66 2.83 -10.70 -4.90
CA GLU A 66 2.91 -9.60 -3.93
C GLU A 66 4.33 -9.38 -3.40
N GLU A 67 5.11 -10.44 -3.18
CA GLU A 67 6.49 -10.33 -2.71
C GLU A 67 7.38 -9.54 -3.68
N ARG A 68 7.19 -9.73 -5.00
CA ARG A 68 7.95 -9.01 -6.03
C ARG A 68 7.60 -7.52 -6.03
N VAL A 69 6.31 -7.19 -5.94
CA VAL A 69 5.84 -5.80 -5.85
C VAL A 69 6.36 -5.13 -4.58
N ARG A 70 6.31 -5.85 -3.45
CA ARG A 70 6.83 -5.36 -2.16
C ARG A 70 8.33 -5.10 -2.21
N ALA A 71 9.11 -6.00 -2.80
CA ALA A 71 10.55 -5.85 -2.93
C ALA A 71 10.92 -4.66 -3.82
N GLU A 72 10.23 -4.49 -4.95
CA GLU A 72 10.43 -3.34 -5.85
C GLU A 72 10.08 -2.02 -5.16
N MET A 73 8.93 -1.95 -4.49
CA MET A 73 8.52 -0.77 -3.72
C MET A 73 9.52 -0.42 -2.62
N GLN A 74 10.05 -1.42 -1.90
CA GLN A 74 11.07 -1.20 -0.88
C GLN A 74 12.37 -0.67 -1.49
N ALA A 75 12.82 -1.22 -2.61
CA ALA A 75 14.03 -0.74 -3.29
C ALA A 75 13.89 0.72 -3.73
N GLN A 76 12.74 1.09 -4.33
CA GLN A 76 12.46 2.48 -4.71
C GLN A 76 12.37 3.40 -3.49
N PHE A 77 11.72 2.94 -2.42
CA PHE A 77 11.61 3.71 -1.19
C PHE A 77 12.98 3.96 -0.55
N ASP A 78 13.84 2.95 -0.50
CA ASP A 78 15.20 3.06 0.04
C ASP A 78 16.07 4.01 -0.78
N LEU A 79 15.93 4.00 -2.11
CA LEU A 79 16.61 4.96 -2.99
C LEU A 79 16.10 6.39 -2.75
N TRP A 80 14.78 6.58 -2.74
CA TRP A 80 14.15 7.87 -2.48
C TRP A 80 14.55 8.46 -1.13
N MET A 81 14.59 7.64 -0.07
CA MET A 81 15.02 8.06 1.27
C MET A 81 16.49 8.51 1.30
N LYS A 82 17.37 7.87 0.52
CA LYS A 82 18.77 8.28 0.40
C LYS A 82 18.91 9.62 -0.34
N GLU A 83 18.11 9.86 -1.36
CA GLU A 83 18.08 11.13 -2.10
C GLU A 83 17.44 12.28 -1.29
N LYS A 84 16.49 11.95 -0.40
CA LYS A 84 15.81 12.90 0.50
C LYS A 84 16.57 13.21 1.78
N ALA A 85 17.56 12.40 2.15
CA ALA A 85 18.42 12.68 3.29
C ALA A 85 19.15 14.01 3.05
N PRO A 86 19.23 14.91 4.05
CA PRO A 86 19.97 16.17 3.93
C PRO A 86 21.46 15.96 3.61
#